data_AF-A0A349VFX8-F1
#
_entry.id   AF-A0A349VFX8-F1
#
_cell.length_a   1.000
_cell.length_b   1.000
_cell.length_c   1.000
_cell.angle_alpha   90.00
_cell.angle_beta   90.00
_cell.angle_gamma   90.00
#
_symmetry.space_group_name_H-M   'P 1'
#
loop_
_entity.id
_entity.type
_entity.pdbx_description
1 polymer ?
#
loop_
_entity_poly.entity_id
_entity_poly.type
_entity_poly.pdbx_seq_one_letter_code
_entity_poly.pdbx_strand_id
1 'polypeptide(L)'
;LAIEPEPFCLLETTPETIHFFEMLWDAADKAGVGELVRQHIGVCYDVCHQAVEFENASVAVSELAAADIRINKVQISCAIELDKPSDEKAREALATFAEQRYLHQTFARHSDGRVISHTDLSQELALNPPSDWQQAEKWRVHFHVPVDADRLGPLGTTRPELIGALHALGQLPYEP
;
A
#
# COMPACT_ATOMS: atom_id res chain seq x y z
N LEU A 1 1.93 -11.77 16.81
CA LEU A 1 2.89 -11.07 15.93
C LEU A 1 2.20 -10.82 14.59
N ALA A 2 2.52 -9.70 13.96
CA ALA A 2 1.94 -9.29 12.69
C ALA A 2 3.09 -8.96 11.72
N ILE A 3 3.19 -9.68 10.60
CA ILE A 3 4.15 -9.44 9.53
C ILE A 3 3.54 -8.38 8.60
N GLU A 4 4.29 -7.33 8.31
CA GLU A 4 3.83 -6.19 7.50
C GLU A 4 4.41 -6.31 6.08
N PRO A 5 3.57 -6.49 5.05
CA PRO A 5 3.98 -6.27 3.67
C PRO A 5 4.28 -4.78 3.46
N GLU A 6 5.39 -4.48 2.78
CA GLU A 6 5.89 -3.13 2.57
C GLU A 6 6.48 -3.00 1.15
N PRO A 7 6.18 -1.90 0.43
CA PRO A 7 6.74 -1.66 -0.89
C PRO A 7 8.27 -1.71 -0.90
N PHE A 8 8.85 -2.30 -1.93
CA PHE A 8 10.29 -2.54 -2.10
C PHE A 8 10.94 -3.42 -1.03
N CYS A 9 10.16 -4.21 -0.27
CA CYS A 9 10.66 -5.24 0.65
C CYS A 9 10.45 -6.65 0.08
N LEU A 10 10.65 -7.68 0.91
CA LEU A 10 10.49 -9.09 0.48
C LEU A 10 9.04 -9.45 0.15
N LEU A 11 8.09 -8.84 0.86
CA LEU A 11 6.65 -9.05 0.70
C LEU A 11 6.06 -7.67 0.44
N GLU A 12 5.58 -7.45 -0.77
CA GLU A 12 4.97 -6.17 -1.15
C GLU A 12 3.46 -6.38 -1.30
N THR A 13 3.10 -7.38 -2.11
CA THR A 13 1.72 -7.65 -2.54
C THR A 13 1.01 -8.71 -1.71
N THR A 14 -0.33 -8.74 -1.80
CA THR A 14 -1.14 -9.79 -1.15
C THR A 14 -0.78 -11.20 -1.64
N PRO A 15 -0.59 -11.48 -2.95
CA PRO A 15 -0.16 -12.80 -3.41
C PRO A 15 1.19 -13.26 -2.85
N GLU A 16 2.17 -12.36 -2.76
CA GLU A 16 3.49 -12.66 -2.16
C GLU A 16 3.36 -12.96 -0.67
N THR A 17 2.51 -12.20 0.02
CA THR A 17 2.21 -12.42 1.44
C THR A 17 1.59 -13.80 1.66
N ILE A 18 0.60 -14.19 0.84
CA ILE A 18 -0.01 -15.52 0.91
C ILE A 18 1.05 -16.61 0.70
N HIS A 19 1.87 -16.48 -0.34
CA HIS A 19 2.91 -17.45 -0.63
C HIS A 19 3.92 -17.59 0.52
N PHE A 20 4.29 -16.48 1.17
CA PHE A 20 5.16 -16.52 2.34
C PHE A 20 4.54 -17.28 3.51
N PHE A 21 3.25 -17.08 3.79
CA PHE A 21 2.56 -17.81 4.85
C PHE A 21 2.46 -19.31 4.58
N GLU A 22 2.25 -19.72 3.32
CA GLU A 22 2.31 -21.13 2.91
C GLU A 22 3.67 -21.75 3.25
N MET A 23 4.76 -21.07 2.90
CA MET A 23 6.12 -21.52 3.22
C MET A 23 6.40 -21.56 4.73
N LEU A 24 5.96 -20.52 5.46
CA LEU A 24 6.10 -20.42 6.91
C LEU A 24 5.39 -21.57 7.61
N TRP A 25 4.16 -21.88 7.18
CA TRP A 25 3.36 -22.95 7.74
C TRP A 25 3.94 -24.33 7.45
N ASP A 26 4.41 -24.60 6.24
CA ASP A 26 5.10 -25.84 5.90
C ASP A 26 6.36 -26.05 6.77
N ALA A 27 7.15 -24.99 6.96
CA ALA A 27 8.32 -25.04 7.84
C ALA A 27 7.94 -25.28 9.32
N ALA A 28 6.88 -24.62 9.80
CA ALA A 28 6.38 -24.76 11.17
C ALA A 28 5.82 -26.15 11.45
N ASP A 29 5.11 -26.74 10.49
CA ASP A 29 4.57 -28.10 10.57
C ASP A 29 5.70 -29.13 10.68
N LYS A 30 6.74 -28.99 9.85
CA LYS A 30 7.96 -29.83 9.92
C LYS A 30 8.70 -29.71 11.25
N ALA A 31 8.64 -28.53 11.87
CA ALA A 31 9.22 -28.27 13.19
C ALA A 31 8.31 -28.69 14.36
N GLY A 32 7.09 -29.16 14.11
CA GLY A 32 6.13 -29.58 15.15
C GLY A 32 5.49 -28.42 15.93
N VAL A 33 5.51 -27.20 15.38
CA VAL A 33 4.97 -25.97 16.02
C VAL A 33 3.91 -25.27 15.15
N GLY A 34 3.36 -25.97 14.16
CA GLY A 34 2.42 -25.44 13.17
C GLY A 34 1.18 -24.77 13.75
N GLU A 35 0.59 -25.36 14.79
CA GLU A 35 -0.59 -24.81 15.47
C GLU A 35 -0.28 -23.47 16.16
N LEU A 36 0.85 -23.41 16.87
CA LEU A 36 1.31 -22.18 17.54
C LEU A 36 1.56 -21.05 16.54
N VAL A 37 2.17 -21.36 15.39
CA VAL A 37 2.43 -20.37 14.35
C VAL A 37 1.15 -19.83 13.74
N ARG A 38 0.19 -20.69 13.37
CA ARG A 38 -1.12 -20.27 12.84
C ARG A 38 -1.94 -19.46 13.85
N GLN A 39 -1.79 -19.74 15.14
CA GLN A 39 -2.47 -19.00 16.19
C GLN A 39 -1.86 -17.62 16.45
N HIS A 40 -0.54 -17.49 16.37
CA HIS A 40 0.17 -16.32 16.89
C HIS A 40 0.83 -15.42 15.83
N ILE A 41 0.92 -15.86 14.57
CA ILE A 41 1.51 -15.10 13.48
C ILE A 41 0.44 -14.83 12.42
N GLY A 42 0.28 -13.57 12.06
CA GLY A 42 -0.65 -13.09 11.04
C GLY A 42 -0.10 -11.85 10.36
N VAL A 43 -0.95 -11.10 9.67
CA VAL A 43 -0.56 -9.92 8.87
C VAL A 43 -0.82 -8.63 9.63
N CYS A 44 0.07 -7.66 9.46
CA CYS A 44 -0.17 -6.24 9.74
C CYS A 44 -0.62 -5.60 8.43
N TYR A 45 -1.91 -5.26 8.33
CA TYR A 45 -2.48 -4.67 7.13
C TYR A 45 -2.31 -3.15 7.16
N ASP A 46 -1.25 -2.63 6.54
CA ASP A 46 -1.05 -1.18 6.37
C ASP A 46 -1.80 -0.69 5.12
N VAL A 47 -2.86 0.08 5.35
CA VAL A 47 -3.72 0.60 4.27
C VAL A 47 -2.94 1.49 3.30
N CYS A 48 -1.97 2.26 3.79
CA CYS A 48 -1.17 3.17 2.97
C CYS A 48 -0.26 2.38 2.03
N HIS A 49 0.43 1.33 2.52
CA HIS A 49 1.27 0.44 1.71
C HIS A 49 0.48 -0.19 0.56
N GLN A 50 -0.65 -0.81 0.89
CA GLN A 50 -1.51 -1.46 -0.11
C GLN A 50 -2.09 -0.43 -1.09
N ALA A 51 -2.43 0.76 -0.61
CA ALA A 51 -2.96 1.82 -1.46
C ALA A 51 -1.92 2.34 -2.45
N VAL A 52 -0.66 2.58 -2.05
CA VAL A 52 0.36 3.11 -2.98
C VAL A 52 0.67 2.13 -4.11
N GLU A 53 0.62 0.82 -3.84
CA GLU A 53 0.78 -0.24 -4.85
C GLU A 53 -0.47 -0.48 -5.72
N PHE A 54 -1.54 0.29 -5.48
CA PHE A 54 -2.83 0.17 -6.17
C PHE A 54 -3.55 -1.17 -5.93
N GLU A 55 -3.29 -1.86 -4.82
CA GLU A 55 -4.06 -3.03 -4.43
C GLU A 55 -5.52 -2.66 -4.11
N ASN A 56 -6.44 -3.59 -4.37
CA ASN A 56 -7.84 -3.42 -4.00
C ASN A 56 -8.07 -4.02 -2.61
N ALA A 57 -8.37 -3.17 -1.63
CA ALA A 57 -8.50 -3.60 -0.24
C ALA A 57 -9.58 -4.68 -0.02
N SER A 58 -10.69 -4.64 -0.76
CA SER A 58 -11.73 -5.68 -0.65
C SER A 58 -11.24 -7.03 -1.18
N VAL A 59 -10.46 -7.03 -2.26
CA VAL A 59 -9.86 -8.24 -2.81
C VAL A 59 -8.81 -8.77 -1.85
N ALA A 60 -7.84 -7.93 -1.46
CA ALA A 60 -6.75 -8.28 -0.56
C ALA A 60 -7.24 -8.91 0.75
N VAL A 61 -8.17 -8.23 1.45
CA VAL A 61 -8.74 -8.74 2.71
C VAL A 61 -9.47 -10.07 2.49
N SER A 62 -10.19 -10.22 1.37
CA SER A 62 -10.91 -11.47 1.06
C SER A 62 -9.97 -12.63 0.75
N GLU A 63 -8.86 -12.37 0.05
CA GLU A 63 -7.87 -13.39 -0.32
C GLU A 63 -7.06 -13.84 0.90
N LEU A 64 -6.64 -12.90 1.75
CA LEU A 64 -6.00 -13.22 3.04
C LEU A 64 -6.92 -14.10 3.91
N ALA A 65 -8.19 -13.72 4.02
CA ALA A 65 -9.17 -14.49 4.78
C ALA A 65 -9.42 -15.89 4.18
N ALA A 66 -9.52 -15.99 2.85
CA ALA A 66 -9.70 -17.27 2.15
C ALA A 66 -8.47 -18.18 2.26
N ALA A 67 -7.28 -17.60 2.45
CA ALA A 67 -6.04 -18.32 2.71
C ALA A 67 -5.85 -18.69 4.19
N ASP A 68 -6.84 -18.47 5.06
CA ASP A 68 -6.76 -18.65 6.52
C ASP A 68 -5.66 -17.81 7.20
N ILE A 69 -5.24 -16.70 6.57
CA ILE A 69 -4.26 -15.77 7.12
C ILE A 69 -4.99 -14.70 7.91
N ARG A 70 -4.77 -14.68 9.22
CA ARG A 70 -5.40 -13.69 10.11
C ARG A 70 -4.74 -12.32 9.95
N ILE A 71 -5.56 -11.27 9.85
CA ILE A 71 -5.11 -9.89 10.05
C ILE A 71 -5.11 -9.62 11.56
N ASN A 72 -3.92 -9.37 12.12
CA ASN A 72 -3.68 -9.22 13.56
C ASN A 72 -3.48 -7.77 14.00
N LYS A 73 -3.32 -6.87 13.03
CA LYS A 73 -3.13 -5.44 13.22
C LYS A 73 -3.50 -4.73 11.93
N VAL A 74 -4.09 -3.54 12.05
CA VAL A 74 -4.37 -2.66 10.93
C VAL A 74 -3.69 -1.31 11.17
N GLN A 75 -3.02 -0.79 10.15
CA GLN A 75 -2.50 0.55 10.12
C GLN A 75 -3.46 1.45 9.34
N ILE A 76 -4.09 2.38 10.06
CA ILE A 76 -5.05 3.35 9.52
C ILE A 76 -4.29 4.60 9.12
N SER A 77 -3.91 4.67 7.85
CA SER A 77 -3.06 5.69 7.27
C SER A 77 -3.53 6.04 5.85
N CYS A 78 -3.13 7.20 5.36
CA CYS A 78 -3.37 7.65 3.99
C CYS A 78 -2.07 8.17 3.38
N ALA A 79 -1.97 8.03 2.06
CA ALA A 79 -0.91 8.55 1.20
C ALA A 79 -1.40 9.75 0.38
N ILE A 80 -0.47 10.41 -0.29
CA ILE A 80 -0.75 11.46 -1.27
C ILE A 80 -1.11 10.83 -2.61
N GLU A 81 -2.11 11.37 -3.29
CA GLU A 81 -2.45 11.02 -4.68
C GLU A 81 -2.32 12.25 -5.59
N LEU A 82 -1.56 12.11 -6.68
CA LEU A 82 -1.47 13.10 -7.75
C LEU A 82 -2.30 12.61 -8.94
N ASP A 83 -3.45 13.24 -9.16
CA ASP A 83 -4.24 13.05 -10.37
C ASP A 83 -3.64 13.80 -11.55
N LYS A 84 -3.70 13.21 -12.75
CA LYS A 84 -3.22 13.82 -14.01
C LYS A 84 -1.80 14.40 -13.87
N PRO A 85 -0.76 13.55 -13.68
CA PRO A 85 0.63 13.96 -13.62
C PRO A 85 1.13 14.89 -14.73
N SER A 86 0.42 15.07 -15.84
CA SER A 86 0.68 16.13 -16.82
C SER A 86 0.50 17.57 -16.29
N ASP A 87 -0.28 17.79 -15.23
CA ASP A 87 -0.48 19.12 -14.62
C ASP A 87 0.76 19.55 -13.82
N GLU A 88 1.46 20.56 -14.34
CA GLU A 88 2.68 21.10 -13.75
C GLU A 88 2.46 21.71 -12.37
N LYS A 89 1.34 22.41 -12.14
CA LYS A 89 1.07 23.05 -10.83
C LYS A 89 0.80 22.03 -9.75
N ALA A 90 0.13 20.93 -10.11
CA ALA A 90 -0.08 19.83 -9.18
C ALA A 90 1.24 19.13 -8.83
N ARG A 91 2.14 18.96 -9.81
CA ARG A 91 3.51 18.46 -9.59
C ARG A 91 4.37 19.39 -8.72
N GLU A 92 4.29 20.71 -8.92
CA GLU A 92 4.96 21.70 -8.06
C GLU A 92 4.51 21.58 -6.59
N ALA A 93 3.21 21.40 -6.36
CA ALA A 93 2.69 21.14 -5.02
C ALA A 93 3.18 19.81 -4.45
N LEU A 94 3.26 18.74 -5.26
CA LEU A 94 3.81 17.45 -4.83
C LEU A 94 5.29 17.58 -4.44
N ALA A 95 6.07 18.38 -5.17
CA ALA A 95 7.49 18.57 -4.91
C ALA A 95 7.79 19.15 -3.51
N THR A 96 6.82 19.80 -2.85
CA THR A 96 7.01 20.30 -1.48
C THR A 96 7.06 19.19 -0.43
N PHE A 97 6.61 17.97 -0.79
CA PHE A 97 6.66 16.78 0.06
C PHE A 97 7.93 15.95 -0.17
N ALA A 98 8.75 16.27 -1.17
CA ALA A 98 10.02 15.61 -1.43
C ALA A 98 11.07 16.03 -0.39
N GLU A 99 11.05 15.38 0.77
CA GLU A 99 11.96 15.62 1.89
C GLU A 99 13.08 14.55 1.96
N GLN A 100 14.13 14.76 2.76
CA GLN A 100 15.32 13.89 2.72
C GLN A 100 15.32 12.77 3.76
N ARG A 101 14.43 12.81 4.76
CA ARG A 101 14.52 11.92 5.91
C ARG A 101 14.02 10.51 5.61
N TYR A 102 12.99 10.38 4.78
CA TYR A 102 12.31 9.12 4.49
C TYR A 102 12.23 8.87 2.98
N LEU A 103 12.23 7.59 2.60
CA LEU A 103 11.90 7.17 1.24
C LEU A 103 10.39 7.23 1.05
N HIS A 104 9.95 7.72 -0.10
CA HIS A 104 8.53 7.96 -0.36
C HIS A 104 7.83 6.90 -1.21
N GLN A 105 8.52 5.82 -1.62
CA GLN A 105 7.97 4.64 -2.30
C GLN A 105 6.85 5.00 -3.28
N THR A 106 7.22 5.63 -4.39
CA THR A 106 6.32 6.30 -5.31
C THR A 106 5.91 5.38 -6.44
N PHE A 107 4.62 5.32 -6.73
CA PHE A 107 4.05 4.47 -7.77
C PHE A 107 3.19 5.30 -8.71
N ALA A 108 3.17 4.93 -9.99
CA ALA A 108 2.34 5.55 -11.02
C ALA A 108 1.55 4.49 -11.78
N ARG A 109 0.25 4.69 -11.93
CA ARG A 109 -0.64 3.79 -12.67
C ARG A 109 -1.09 4.43 -13.98
N HIS A 110 -0.95 3.68 -15.06
CA HIS A 110 -1.42 4.04 -16.39
C HIS A 110 -2.87 3.59 -16.61
N SER A 111 -3.52 4.15 -17.63
CA SER A 111 -4.91 3.84 -17.98
C SER A 111 -5.12 2.40 -18.46
N ASP A 112 -4.06 1.72 -18.91
CA ASP A 112 -4.07 0.30 -19.28
C ASP A 112 -3.86 -0.64 -18.07
N GLY A 113 -3.71 -0.08 -16.87
CA GLY A 113 -3.48 -0.81 -15.63
C GLY A 113 -2.00 -1.08 -15.32
N ARG A 114 -1.06 -0.73 -16.21
CA ARG A 114 0.37 -0.86 -15.92
C ARG A 114 0.76 0.05 -14.75
N VAL A 115 1.52 -0.50 -13.81
CA VAL A 115 2.11 0.24 -12.68
C VAL A 115 3.62 0.32 -12.87
N ILE A 116 4.19 1.50 -12.67
CA ILE A 116 5.63 1.73 -12.58
C ILE A 116 5.95 2.33 -11.20
N SER A 117 7.16 2.10 -10.72
CA SER A 117 7.55 2.51 -9.36
C SER A 117 8.95 3.10 -9.32
N HIS A 118 9.18 3.94 -8.32
CA HIS A 118 10.48 4.51 -7.98
C HIS A 118 10.59 4.59 -6.46
N THR A 119 11.75 4.22 -5.91
CA THR A 119 11.93 4.06 -4.46
C THR A 119 11.71 5.34 -3.68
N ASP A 120 11.95 6.51 -4.29
CA ASP A 120 11.82 7.79 -3.62
C ASP A 120 11.25 8.90 -4.51
N LEU A 121 10.51 9.82 -3.89
CA LEU A 121 10.06 11.06 -4.49
C LEU A 121 11.14 12.12 -4.31
N SER A 122 11.89 12.41 -5.38
CA SER A 122 12.77 13.57 -5.42
C SER A 122 12.06 14.78 -6.02
N GLN A 123 12.55 15.99 -5.72
CA GLN A 123 12.10 17.21 -6.39
C GLN A 123 12.29 17.11 -7.91
N GLU A 124 13.36 16.46 -8.38
CA GLU A 124 13.60 16.27 -9.81
C GLU A 124 12.55 15.35 -10.45
N LEU A 125 12.22 14.22 -9.80
CA LEU A 125 11.16 13.33 -10.27
C LEU A 125 9.80 14.06 -10.31
N ALA A 126 9.51 14.87 -9.30
CA ALA A 126 8.26 15.63 -9.24
C ALA A 126 8.19 16.72 -10.32
N LEU A 127 9.23 17.55 -10.46
CA LEU A 127 9.20 18.73 -11.33
C LEU A 127 9.45 18.37 -12.81
N ASN A 128 10.40 17.46 -13.06
CA ASN A 128 10.87 17.06 -14.39
C ASN A 128 10.75 15.54 -14.61
N PRO A 129 9.56 14.92 -14.45
CA PRO A 129 9.42 13.47 -14.61
C PRO A 129 9.75 13.01 -16.03
N PRO A 130 10.28 11.79 -16.19
CA PRO A 130 10.29 11.11 -17.48
C PRO A 130 8.89 11.06 -18.10
N SER A 131 8.82 10.98 -19.43
CA SER A 131 7.55 10.99 -20.16
C SER A 131 6.58 9.89 -19.71
N ASP A 132 7.10 8.72 -19.34
CA ASP A 132 6.28 7.59 -18.91
C ASP A 132 5.51 7.93 -17.62
N TRP A 133 6.19 8.53 -16.64
CA TRP A 133 5.60 9.01 -15.41
C TRP A 133 4.59 10.14 -15.65
N GLN A 134 4.91 11.09 -16.53
CA GLN A 134 4.00 12.20 -16.86
C GLN A 134 2.72 11.74 -17.57
N GLN A 135 2.77 10.63 -18.31
CA GLN A 135 1.64 10.05 -19.05
C GLN A 135 0.79 9.08 -18.23
N ALA A 136 1.20 8.75 -17.00
CA ALA A 136 0.37 7.99 -16.08
C ALA A 136 -0.94 8.73 -15.78
N GLU A 137 -1.97 7.99 -15.35
CA GLU A 137 -3.24 8.57 -14.94
C GLU A 137 -3.13 9.23 -13.56
N LYS A 138 -2.41 8.57 -12.66
CA LYS A 138 -2.21 8.99 -11.28
C LYS A 138 -0.91 8.48 -10.71
N TRP A 139 -0.36 9.24 -9.76
CA TRP A 139 0.69 8.75 -8.87
C TRP A 139 0.15 8.61 -7.44
N ARG A 140 0.70 7.65 -6.71
CA ARG A 140 0.55 7.54 -5.26
C ARG A 140 1.93 7.57 -4.62
N VAL A 141 2.04 8.37 -3.57
CA VAL A 141 3.31 8.61 -2.88
C VAL A 141 3.11 8.27 -1.42
N HIS A 142 3.94 7.37 -0.90
CA HIS A 142 3.97 7.04 0.51
C HIS A 142 4.47 8.26 1.30
N PHE A 143 3.52 8.96 1.89
CA PHE A 143 3.74 10.07 2.80
C PHE A 143 2.49 10.13 3.67
N HIS A 144 2.63 9.95 4.99
CA HIS A 144 1.47 9.92 5.87
C HIS A 144 0.81 11.29 5.97
N VAL A 145 -0.46 11.33 5.55
CA VAL A 145 -1.31 12.53 5.62
C VAL A 145 -2.49 12.29 6.58
N PRO A 146 -3.18 13.34 7.06
CA PRO A 146 -4.35 13.18 7.92
C PRO A 146 -5.42 12.29 7.29
N VAL A 147 -5.93 11.33 8.05
CA VAL A 147 -6.90 10.30 7.58
C VAL A 147 -8.28 10.85 7.23
N ASP A 148 -8.59 12.07 7.67
CA ASP A 148 -9.82 12.79 7.38
C ASP A 148 -9.67 13.81 6.23
N ALA A 149 -8.45 14.01 5.71
CA ALA A 149 -8.21 14.91 4.60
C ALA A 149 -8.52 14.24 3.26
N ASP A 150 -9.51 14.75 2.52
CA ASP A 150 -9.76 14.34 1.14
C ASP A 150 -8.72 14.89 0.16
N ARG A 151 -8.13 16.05 0.49
CA ARG A 151 -7.19 16.79 -0.38
C ARG A 151 -6.15 17.57 0.40
N LEU A 152 -5.00 17.79 -0.22
CA LEU A 152 -3.94 18.70 0.21
C LEU A 152 -3.69 19.73 -0.91
N GLY A 153 -4.49 20.79 -0.92
CA GLY A 153 -4.49 21.75 -2.03
C GLY A 153 -4.89 21.06 -3.35
N PRO A 154 -4.03 21.08 -4.40
CA PRO A 154 -4.33 20.41 -5.67
C PRO A 154 -4.13 18.89 -5.62
N LEU A 155 -3.59 18.33 -4.54
CA LEU A 155 -3.35 16.89 -4.41
C LEU A 155 -4.56 16.20 -3.76
N GLY A 156 -4.86 14.98 -4.21
CA GLY A 156 -5.77 14.07 -3.52
C GLY A 156 -5.06 13.29 -2.42
N THR A 157 -5.81 12.44 -1.73
CA THR A 157 -5.27 11.47 -0.78
C THR A 157 -5.86 10.08 -1.05
N THR A 158 -5.24 9.04 -0.51
CA THR A 158 -5.79 7.67 -0.59
C THR A 158 -6.90 7.40 0.44
N ARG A 159 -7.53 8.45 0.98
CA ARG A 159 -8.68 8.32 1.89
C ARG A 159 -9.83 7.47 1.33
N PRO A 160 -10.19 7.52 0.03
CA PRO A 160 -11.16 6.59 -0.53
C PRO A 160 -10.78 5.12 -0.31
N GLU A 161 -9.48 4.81 -0.37
CA GLU A 161 -8.98 3.43 -0.20
C GLU A 161 -8.99 3.02 1.27
N LEU A 162 -8.73 3.97 2.17
CA LEU A 162 -8.96 3.75 3.59
C LEU A 162 -10.42 3.42 3.91
N ILE A 163 -11.38 4.14 3.32
CA ILE A 163 -12.81 3.83 3.50
C ILE A 163 -13.13 2.43 2.96
N GLY A 164 -12.60 2.08 1.78
CA GLY A 164 -12.75 0.75 1.20
C GLY A 164 -12.18 -0.35 2.09
N ALA A 165 -10.98 -0.13 2.63
CA ALA A 165 -10.32 -1.05 3.56
C ALA A 165 -11.13 -1.22 4.85
N LEU A 166 -11.59 -0.14 5.47
CA LEU A 166 -12.42 -0.20 6.68
C LEU A 166 -13.72 -0.98 6.44
N HIS A 167 -14.37 -0.79 5.29
CA HIS A 167 -15.56 -1.57 4.93
C HIS A 167 -15.24 -3.05 4.79
N ALA A 168 -14.15 -3.40 4.09
CA ALA A 168 -13.73 -4.79 3.88
C ALA A 168 -13.36 -5.48 5.20
N LEU A 169 -12.56 -4.82 6.04
CA LEU A 169 -12.16 -5.31 7.36
C LEU A 169 -13.38 -5.51 8.26
N GLY A 170 -14.39 -4.63 8.18
CA GLY A 170 -15.63 -4.77 8.92
C GLY A 170 -16.50 -5.97 8.52
N GLN A 171 -16.18 -6.66 7.41
CA GLN A 171 -16.85 -7.91 7.01
C GLN A 171 -16.18 -9.17 7.58
N LEU A 172 -15.02 -9.04 8.25
CA LEU A 172 -14.35 -10.19 8.84
C LEU A 172 -15.18 -10.77 10.00
N PRO A 173 -15.17 -12.11 10.20
CA PRO A 173 -15.91 -12.75 11.29
C PRO A 173 -15.23 -12.59 12.65
N TYR A 174 -14.19 -11.77 12.74
CA TYR A 174 -13.40 -11.49 13.94
C TYR A 174 -12.93 -10.03 13.94
N GLU A 175 -12.56 -9.53 15.12
CA GLU A 175 -11.93 -8.22 15.26
C GLU A 175 -10.40 -8.35 15.03
N PRO A 176 -9.84 -7.61 14.04
CA PRO A 176 -8.41 -7.59 13.76
C PRO A 176 -7.60 -6.71 14.71
#